data_AF-A0A1L3NGV3-F1
#
_entry.id   AF-A0A1L3NGV3-F1
#
_cell.length_a   1.000
_cell.length_b   1.000
_cell.length_c   1.000
_cell.angle_alpha   90.00
_cell.angle_beta   90.00
_cell.angle_gamma   90.00
#
_symmetry.space_group_name_H-M   'P 1'
#
loop_
_entity.id
_entity.type
_entity.pdbx_description
1 polymer ?
#
loop_
_entity_poly.entity_id
_entity_poly.type
_entity_poly.pdbx_seq_one_letter_code
_entity_poly.pdbx_strand_id
1 'polypeptide(L)'
;MARSDSFEDIIEKHLDEIEQWVEQNNTDKEIAEKLGIAYSTFRKYKSNNVALKSRIATAKDKKNQEVEKALYKCCIGYHYYEEVVTKVKTEDVVDGQIITNEDVIISKVKKYKGPELNAEKYWLNNKEKAKWKEDPHRAANDKKVTKMKEKEVELKVKMMEGLEE
;
A
#
# COMPACT_ATOMS: atom_id res chain seq x y z
N MET A 1 28.84 31.65 18.52
CA MET A 1 27.46 31.53 18.01
C MET A 1 27.37 30.22 17.28
N ALA A 2 26.46 29.33 17.67
CA ALA A 2 26.24 28.07 16.99
C ALA A 2 25.87 28.37 15.52
N ARG A 3 26.54 27.72 14.56
CA ARG A 3 26.08 27.73 13.17
C ARG A 3 24.66 27.21 13.18
N SER A 4 23.69 28.00 12.71
CA SER A 4 22.40 27.42 12.37
C SER A 4 22.68 26.42 11.25
N ASP A 5 22.46 25.13 11.52
CA ASP A 5 22.51 24.11 10.48
C ASP A 5 21.60 24.55 9.33
N SER A 6 22.07 24.43 8.10
CA SER A 6 21.23 24.68 6.93
C SER A 6 20.05 23.72 6.95
N PHE A 7 18.91 24.11 6.36
CA PHE A 7 17.80 23.18 6.18
C PHE A 7 18.22 21.91 5.42
N GLU A 8 19.24 22.03 4.58
CA GLU A 8 19.85 20.90 3.87
C GLU A 8 20.57 19.95 4.84
N ASP A 9 21.37 20.49 5.77
CA ASP A 9 22.09 19.71 6.79
C ASP A 9 21.11 18.96 7.71
N ILE A 10 19.98 19.58 8.07
CA ILE A 10 18.92 18.94 8.86
C ILE A 10 18.37 17.75 8.08
N ILE A 11 18.00 17.93 6.82
CA ILE A 11 17.42 16.83 6.03
C ILE A 11 18.42 15.69 5.81
N GLU A 12 19.69 16.01 5.57
CA GLU A 12 20.74 15.01 5.36
C GLU A 12 21.03 14.19 6.62
N LYS A 13 20.99 14.82 7.81
CA LYS A 13 21.15 14.10 9.10
C LYS A 13 19.98 13.16 9.39
N HIS A 14 18.78 13.50 8.93
CA HIS A 14 17.54 12.77 9.23
C HIS A 14 17.06 11.86 8.08
N LEU A 15 17.92 11.50 7.11
CA LEU A 15 17.52 10.67 5.96
C LEU A 15 16.93 9.30 6.36
N ASP A 16 17.52 8.64 7.36
CA ASP A 16 17.04 7.34 7.84
C ASP A 16 15.68 7.46 8.54
N GLU A 17 15.46 8.53 9.32
CA GLU A 17 14.19 8.80 9.99
C GLU A 17 13.09 9.13 8.98
N ILE A 18 13.42 9.91 7.94
CA ILE A 18 12.50 10.21 6.85
C ILE A 18 12.08 8.92 6.13
N GLU A 19 13.00 8.00 5.88
CA GLU A 19 12.69 6.69 5.30
C GLU A 19 11.66 5.93 6.16
N GLN A 20 11.90 5.85 7.47
CA GLN A 20 10.98 5.20 8.42
C GLN A 20 9.61 5.88 8.49
N TRP A 21 9.56 7.21 8.47
CA TRP A 21 8.28 7.92 8.47
C TRP A 21 7.47 7.68 7.19
N VAL A 22 8.14 7.56 6.03
CA VAL A 22 7.48 7.20 4.76
C VAL A 22 6.96 5.75 4.80
N GLU A 23 7.72 4.83 5.39
CA GLU A 23 7.27 3.46 5.67
C GLU A 23 5.98 3.47 6.51
N GLN A 24 5.92 4.32 7.53
CA GLN A 24 4.76 4.51 8.43
C GLN A 24 3.58 5.31 7.83
N ASN A 25 3.57 5.62 6.52
CA ASN A 25 2.53 6.43 5.85
C ASN A 25 2.45 7.91 6.25
N ASN A 26 3.51 8.49 6.82
CA ASN A 26 3.52 9.94 7.04
C ASN A 26 3.55 10.69 5.71
N THR A 27 2.74 11.75 5.61
CA THR A 27 2.70 12.67 4.49
C THR A 27 3.93 13.57 4.47
N ASP A 28 4.26 14.13 3.30
CA ASP A 28 5.35 15.10 3.17
C ASP A 28 5.17 16.31 4.12
N LYS A 29 3.92 16.66 4.46
CA LYS A 29 3.61 17.75 5.40
C LYS A 29 3.96 17.36 6.84
N GLU A 30 3.57 16.17 7.27
CA GLU A 30 3.88 15.64 8.61
C GLU A 30 5.39 15.41 8.78
N ILE A 31 6.07 14.95 7.73
CA ILE A 31 7.54 14.81 7.74
C ILE A 31 8.20 16.18 7.88
N ALA A 32 7.74 17.20 7.15
CA ALA A 32 8.27 18.55 7.28
C ALA A 32 8.06 19.13 8.69
N GLU A 33 6.89 18.87 9.29
CA GLU A 33 6.58 19.27 10.67
C GLU A 33 7.49 18.59 11.68
N LYS A 34 7.72 17.27 11.55
CA LYS A 34 8.66 16.51 12.39
C LYS A 34 10.10 16.99 12.29
N LEU A 35 10.51 17.43 11.10
CA LEU A 35 11.85 18.01 10.86
C LEU A 35 11.95 19.48 11.31
N GLY A 36 10.85 20.12 11.71
CA GLY A 36 10.83 21.54 12.09
C GLY A 36 11.08 22.49 10.91
N ILE A 37 10.78 22.07 9.68
CA ILE A 37 11.00 22.87 8.46
C ILE A 37 9.69 23.21 7.76
N ALA A 38 9.69 24.31 7.00
CA ALA A 38 8.53 24.66 6.19
C ALA A 38 8.28 23.60 5.10
N TYR A 39 7.02 23.22 4.89
CA TYR A 39 6.61 22.26 3.85
C TYR A 39 7.11 22.65 2.44
N SER A 40 7.10 23.95 2.13
CA SER A 40 7.62 24.46 0.86
C SER A 40 9.13 24.19 0.68
N THR A 41 9.90 24.26 1.77
CA THR A 41 11.33 23.94 1.78
C THR A 41 11.55 22.44 1.59
N PHE A 42 10.83 21.60 2.34
CA PHE A 42 10.92 20.14 2.18
C PHE A 42 10.59 19.70 0.75
N ARG A 43 9.52 20.26 0.15
CA ARG A 43 9.12 19.93 -1.22
C ARG A 43 10.18 20.30 -2.26
N LYS A 44 10.79 21.49 -2.14
CA LYS A 44 11.89 21.93 -3.01
C LYS A 44 13.12 21.04 -2.84
N TYR A 45 13.44 20.67 -1.61
CA TYR A 45 14.60 19.83 -1.34
C TYR A 45 14.40 18.40 -1.86
N LYS A 46 13.20 17.83 -1.66
CA LYS A 46 12.79 16.54 -2.23
C LYS A 46 12.89 16.49 -3.75
N SER A 47 12.68 17.59 -4.47
CA SER A 47 12.85 17.62 -5.93
C SER A 47 14.31 17.71 -6.38
N ASN A 48 15.22 18.15 -5.53
CA ASN A 48 16.60 18.47 -5.91
C ASN A 48 17.64 17.49 -5.33
N ASN A 49 17.42 16.98 -4.12
CA ASN A 49 18.34 16.08 -3.45
C ASN A 49 18.13 14.62 -3.89
N VAL A 50 19.19 14.01 -4.45
CA VAL A 50 19.18 12.64 -4.96
C VAL A 50 19.12 11.60 -3.82
N ALA A 51 19.83 11.83 -2.72
CA ALA A 51 19.83 10.93 -1.57
C ALA A 51 18.44 10.81 -0.93
N LEU A 52 17.77 11.93 -0.68
CA LEU A 52 16.40 11.97 -0.16
C LEU A 52 15.43 11.28 -1.12
N LYS A 53 15.51 11.53 -2.44
CA LYS A 53 14.69 10.83 -3.42
C LYS A 53 14.89 9.32 -3.37
N SER A 54 16.15 8.88 -3.30
CA SER A 54 16.50 7.46 -3.22
C SER A 54 15.89 6.83 -1.97
N ARG A 55 15.99 7.47 -0.80
CA ARG A 55 15.42 6.98 0.46
C ARG A 55 13.90 6.85 0.40
N ILE A 56 13.22 7.88 -0.12
CA ILE A 56 11.77 7.84 -0.32
C ILE A 56 11.36 6.74 -1.30
N ALA A 57 12.13 6.52 -2.38
CA ALA A 57 11.87 5.46 -3.33
C ALA A 57 12.03 4.07 -2.69
N THR A 58 13.11 3.85 -1.93
CA THR A 58 13.34 2.61 -1.17
C THR A 58 12.22 2.33 -0.17
N ALA A 59 11.79 3.33 0.60
CA ALA A 59 10.67 3.18 1.53
C ALA A 59 9.38 2.77 0.82
N LYS A 60 9.08 3.38 -0.35
CA LYS A 60 7.92 3.00 -1.15
C LYS A 60 8.02 1.59 -1.71
N ASP A 61 9.21 1.19 -2.15
CA ASP A 61 9.44 -0.16 -2.67
C ASP A 61 9.24 -1.21 -1.58
N LYS A 62 9.79 -1.00 -0.38
CA LYS A 62 9.55 -1.89 0.77
C LYS A 62 8.05 -2.07 1.07
N LYS A 63 7.28 -0.98 1.03
CA LYS A 63 5.81 -1.06 1.22
C LYS A 63 5.13 -1.86 0.12
N ASN A 64 5.54 -1.68 -1.13
CA ASN A 64 5.02 -2.49 -2.23
C ASN A 64 5.36 -3.97 -2.01
N GLN A 65 6.58 -4.30 -1.59
CA GLN A 65 6.98 -5.66 -1.26
C GLN A 65 6.14 -6.27 -0.11
N GLU A 66 5.77 -5.48 0.91
CA GLU A 66 4.88 -5.94 1.98
C GLU A 66 3.48 -6.27 1.47
N VAL A 67 2.94 -5.42 0.58
CA VAL A 67 1.66 -5.69 -0.09
C VAL A 67 1.75 -6.94 -0.96
N GLU A 68 2.84 -7.11 -1.71
CA GLU A 68 3.07 -8.32 -2.52
C GLU A 68 3.16 -9.57 -1.66
N LYS A 69 3.84 -9.52 -0.51
CA LYS A 69 3.88 -10.64 0.46
C LYS A 69 2.50 -10.96 1.01
N ALA A 70 1.69 -9.96 1.32
CA ALA A 70 0.32 -10.15 1.78
C ALA A 70 -0.57 -10.77 0.69
N LEU A 71 -0.46 -10.26 -0.55
CA LEU A 71 -1.16 -10.81 -1.71
C LEU A 71 -0.76 -12.26 -1.96
N TYR A 72 0.54 -12.58 -1.89
CA TYR A 72 1.03 -13.95 -2.02
C TYR A 72 0.38 -14.88 -0.99
N LYS A 73 0.32 -14.48 0.29
CA LYS A 73 -0.40 -15.25 1.32
C LYS A 73 -1.86 -15.47 0.96
N CYS A 74 -2.55 -14.45 0.44
CA CYS A 74 -3.93 -14.61 -0.05
C CYS A 74 -4.04 -15.58 -1.24
N CYS A 75 -3.01 -15.68 -2.09
CA CYS A 75 -2.98 -16.62 -3.21
C CYS A 75 -2.71 -18.07 -2.78
N ILE A 76 -1.92 -18.32 -1.72
CA ILE A 76 -1.58 -19.68 -1.29
C ILE A 76 -2.40 -20.16 -0.08
N GLY A 77 -3.15 -19.27 0.56
CA GLY A 77 -3.78 -19.50 1.85
C GLY A 77 -2.80 -19.36 3.01
N TYR A 78 -3.32 -19.04 4.20
CA TYR A 78 -2.51 -18.86 5.40
C TYR A 78 -3.29 -19.14 6.68
N HIS A 79 -2.57 -19.46 7.74
CA HIS A 79 -3.14 -19.52 9.08
C HIS A 79 -3.05 -18.17 9.78
N TYR A 80 -4.09 -17.82 10.54
CA TYR A 80 -4.11 -16.65 11.40
C TYR A 80 -4.74 -17.00 12.75
N TYR A 81 -4.47 -16.18 13.76
CA TYR A 81 -5.10 -16.30 15.07
C TYR A 81 -6.20 -15.27 15.20
N GLU A 82 -7.36 -15.70 15.65
CA GLU A 82 -8.48 -14.83 16.00
C GLU A 82 -8.59 -14.80 17.53
N GLU A 83 -8.68 -13.59 18.08
CA GLU A 83 -8.91 -13.38 19.50
C GLU A 83 -10.40 -13.52 19.79
N VAL A 84 -10.75 -14.54 20.57
CA VAL A 84 -12.12 -14.89 20.91
C VAL A 84 -12.29 -14.80 22.42
N VAL A 85 -13.32 -14.07 22.84
CA VAL A 85 -13.70 -13.95 24.24
C VAL A 85 -14.21 -15.30 24.71
N THR A 86 -13.49 -15.91 25.66
CA THR A 86 -13.83 -17.22 26.22
C THR A 86 -14.13 -17.02 27.70
N LYS A 87 -15.30 -17.50 28.13
CA LYS A 87 -15.64 -17.60 29.56
C LYS A 87 -14.98 -18.85 30.11
N VAL A 88 -14.11 -18.69 31.09
CA VAL A 88 -13.49 -19.80 31.80
C VAL A 88 -14.06 -19.82 33.21
N LYS A 89 -14.52 -20.99 33.63
CA LYS A 89 -14.91 -21.21 35.02
C LYS A 89 -13.74 -21.83 35.74
N THR A 90 -13.28 -21.20 36.80
CA THR A 90 -12.29 -21.75 37.72
C THR A 90 -13.00 -22.12 39.01
N GLU A 91 -12.74 -23.33 39.49
CA GLU A 91 -13.25 -23.79 40.78
C GLU A 91 -12.09 -23.69 41.78
N ASP A 92 -12.24 -22.79 42.74
CA ASP A 92 -11.28 -22.61 43.82
C ASP A 92 -11.88 -23.14 45.12
N VAL A 93 -11.08 -23.84 45.92
CA VAL A 93 -11.50 -24.28 47.25
C VAL A 93 -11.01 -23.28 48.28
N VAL A 94 -11.94 -22.51 48.84
CA VAL A 94 -11.67 -21.59 49.95
C VAL A 94 -12.48 -22.09 51.14
N ASP A 95 -11.80 -22.34 52.27
CA ASP A 95 -12.42 -22.82 53.51
C ASP A 95 -13.29 -24.10 53.37
N GLY A 96 -12.88 -25.02 52.49
CA GLY A 96 -13.56 -26.30 52.28
C GLY A 96 -14.86 -26.20 51.47
N GLN A 97 -15.21 -25.02 50.96
CA GLN A 97 -16.31 -24.80 50.02
C GLN A 97 -15.76 -24.61 48.60
N ILE A 98 -16.41 -25.22 47.61
CA ILE A 98 -16.10 -25.01 46.19
C ILE A 98 -16.74 -23.69 45.77
N ILE A 99 -15.91 -22.70 45.45
CA ILE A 99 -16.33 -21.42 44.88
C ILE A 99 -16.06 -21.49 43.38
N THR A 100 -17.11 -21.34 42.57
CA THR A 100 -16.97 -21.22 41.11
C THR A 100 -16.84 -19.74 40.74
N ASN A 101 -15.67 -19.36 40.25
CA ASN A 101 -15.41 -18.04 39.67
C ASN A 101 -15.60 -18.11 38.15
N GLU A 102 -16.23 -17.09 37.56
CA GLU A 102 -16.36 -16.95 36.11
C GLU A 102 -15.49 -15.79 35.62
N ASP A 103 -14.39 -16.12 34.94
CA ASP A 103 -13.49 -15.13 34.34
C ASP A 103 -13.65 -15.08 32.83
N VAL A 104 -13.40 -13.90 32.28
CA VAL A 104 -13.41 -13.65 30.83
C VAL A 104 -11.97 -13.50 30.35
N ILE A 105 -11.48 -14.46 29.57
CA ILE A 105 -10.14 -14.41 28.98
C ILE A 105 -10.21 -14.27 27.46
N ILE A 106 -9.18 -13.65 26.88
CA ILE A 106 -9.00 -13.56 25.43
C ILE A 106 -8.20 -14.79 24.98
N SER A 107 -8.86 -15.73 24.31
CA SER A 107 -8.22 -16.92 23.76
C SER A 107 -7.84 -16.71 22.30
N LYS A 108 -6.68 -17.23 21.88
CA LYS A 108 -6.24 -17.20 20.47
C LYS A 108 -6.59 -18.51 19.77
N VAL A 109 -7.56 -18.47 18.86
CA VAL A 109 -7.97 -19.64 18.06
C VAL A 109 -7.26 -19.60 16.71
N LYS A 110 -6.54 -20.68 16.37
CA LYS A 110 -5.89 -20.81 15.06
C LYS A 110 -6.93 -21.15 13.99
N LYS A 111 -7.11 -20.27 13.01
CA LYS A 111 -7.97 -20.48 11.84
C LYS A 111 -7.13 -20.59 10.57
N TYR A 112 -7.71 -21.19 9.54
CA TYR A 112 -7.13 -21.24 8.20
C TYR A 112 -7.97 -20.38 7.26
N LYS A 113 -7.30 -19.47 6.56
CA LYS A 113 -7.88 -18.75 5.44
C LYS A 113 -7.38 -19.41 4.16
N GLY A 114 -8.30 -20.04 3.41
CA GLY A 114 -7.98 -20.66 2.14
C GLY A 114 -7.55 -19.65 1.07
N PRO A 115 -6.98 -20.12 -0.04
CA PRO A 115 -6.67 -19.30 -1.19
C PRO A 115 -7.89 -18.52 -1.71
N GLU A 116 -7.69 -17.26 -2.09
CA GLU A 116 -8.72 -16.45 -2.71
C GLU A 116 -8.56 -16.42 -4.24
N LEU A 117 -9.56 -16.94 -4.97
CA LEU A 117 -9.55 -17.00 -6.44
C LEU A 117 -9.27 -15.64 -7.10
N ASN A 118 -9.81 -14.55 -6.55
CA ASN A 118 -9.58 -13.21 -7.09
C ASN A 118 -8.12 -12.75 -6.93
N ALA A 119 -7.48 -13.08 -5.80
CA ALA A 119 -6.07 -12.79 -5.56
C ALA A 119 -5.19 -13.58 -6.54
N GLU A 120 -5.48 -14.87 -6.74
CA GLU A 120 -4.79 -15.73 -7.70
C GLU A 120 -4.92 -15.19 -9.14
N LYS A 121 -6.16 -14.89 -9.58
CA LYS A 121 -6.43 -14.29 -10.89
C LYS A 121 -5.65 -12.99 -11.09
N TYR A 122 -5.64 -12.12 -10.09
CA TYR A 122 -4.92 -10.85 -10.16
C TYR A 122 -3.41 -11.05 -10.26
N TRP A 123 -2.85 -11.91 -9.41
CA TRP A 123 -1.43 -12.26 -9.41
C TRP A 123 -0.96 -12.83 -10.74
N LEU A 124 -1.70 -13.80 -11.29
CA LEU A 124 -1.38 -14.44 -12.56
C LEU A 124 -1.48 -13.48 -13.76
N ASN A 125 -2.50 -12.62 -13.78
CA ASN A 125 -2.65 -11.60 -14.82
C ASN A 125 -1.51 -10.56 -14.80
N ASN A 126 -1.01 -10.20 -13.61
CA ASN A 126 0.11 -9.27 -13.49
C ASN A 126 1.44 -9.93 -13.84
N LYS A 127 1.67 -11.17 -13.38
CA LYS A 127 2.95 -11.89 -13.56
C LYS A 127 3.14 -12.38 -14.99
N GLU A 128 2.10 -12.95 -15.60
CA GLU A 128 2.14 -13.56 -16.94
C GLU A 128 0.90 -13.18 -17.76
N LYS A 129 0.73 -11.87 -18.00
CA LYS A 129 -0.41 -11.27 -18.69
C LYS A 129 -0.74 -11.92 -20.05
N ALA A 130 0.27 -12.41 -20.77
CA ALA A 130 0.06 -13.05 -22.06
C ALA A 130 -0.60 -14.44 -21.94
N LYS A 131 -0.30 -15.18 -20.87
CA LYS A 131 -0.79 -16.55 -20.64
C LYS A 131 -2.14 -16.59 -19.92
N TRP A 132 -2.36 -15.66 -19.00
CA TRP A 132 -3.53 -15.66 -18.10
C TRP A 132 -4.60 -14.63 -18.44
N LYS A 133 -4.51 -14.01 -19.62
CA LYS A 133 -5.45 -12.99 -20.07
C LYS A 133 -6.87 -13.56 -20.12
N GLU A 134 -7.79 -12.90 -19.42
CA GLU A 134 -9.19 -13.33 -19.34
C GLU A 134 -9.90 -13.36 -20.70
N ASP A 135 -9.45 -12.54 -21.66
CA ASP A 135 -9.88 -12.58 -23.06
C ASP A 135 -8.72 -12.20 -24.02
N PRO A 136 -8.20 -13.15 -24.82
CA PRO A 136 -7.17 -12.90 -25.82
C PRO A 136 -7.59 -11.85 -26.87
N HIS A 137 -8.87 -11.83 -27.24
CA HIS A 137 -9.43 -11.01 -28.32
C HIS A 137 -9.90 -9.64 -27.84
N ARG A 138 -10.28 -9.46 -26.58
CA ARG A 138 -10.76 -8.17 -26.04
C ARG A 138 -9.82 -7.00 -26.31
N ALA A 139 -8.52 -7.13 -26.02
CA ALA A 139 -7.58 -6.04 -26.28
C ALA A 139 -7.37 -5.75 -27.77
N ALA A 140 -7.49 -6.78 -28.62
CA ALA A 140 -7.43 -6.59 -30.07
C ALA A 140 -8.69 -5.87 -30.58
N ASN A 141 -9.85 -6.20 -30.02
CA ASN A 141 -11.12 -5.54 -30.30
C ASN A 141 -11.11 -4.09 -29.78
N ASP A 142 -10.68 -3.83 -28.55
CA ASP A 142 -10.54 -2.48 -27.99
C ASP A 142 -9.59 -1.62 -28.83
N LYS A 143 -8.44 -2.17 -29.26
CA LYS A 143 -7.50 -1.45 -30.15
C LYS A 143 -8.13 -1.13 -31.52
N LYS A 144 -8.95 -2.01 -32.07
CA LYS A 144 -9.71 -1.74 -33.30
C LYS A 144 -10.74 -0.63 -33.07
N VAL A 145 -11.47 -0.68 -31.95
CA VAL A 145 -12.46 0.33 -31.58
C VAL A 145 -11.81 1.71 -31.38
N THR A 146 -10.67 1.80 -30.69
CA THR A 146 -9.94 3.06 -30.52
C THR A 146 -9.48 3.64 -31.85
N LYS A 147 -8.92 2.82 -32.75
CA LYS A 147 -8.54 3.27 -34.10
C LYS A 147 -9.72 3.74 -34.93
N MET A 148 -10.88 3.10 -34.82
CA MET A 148 -12.10 3.56 -35.50
C MET A 148 -12.56 4.90 -34.95
N LYS A 149 -12.53 5.09 -33.62
CA LYS A 149 -12.85 6.37 -32.96
C LYS A 149 -11.86 7.48 -33.33
N GLU A 150 -10.56 7.20 -33.38
CA GLU A 150 -9.53 8.15 -33.81
C GLU A 150 -9.79 8.65 -35.23
N LYS A 151 -10.10 7.74 -36.16
CA LYS A 151 -10.47 8.09 -37.54
C LYS A 151 -11.75 8.91 -37.61
N GLU A 152 -12.76 8.56 -36.82
CA GLU A 152 -14.02 9.31 -36.75
C GLU A 152 -13.79 10.74 -36.24
N VAL A 153 -12.95 10.90 -35.21
CA VAL A 153 -12.57 12.22 -34.68
C VAL A 153 -11.79 13.01 -35.72
N GLU A 154 -10.81 12.41 -36.40
CA GLU A 154 -10.01 13.07 -37.44
C GLU A 154 -10.89 13.54 -38.61
N LEU A 155 -11.86 12.73 -39.03
CA LEU A 155 -12.83 13.11 -40.06
C LEU A 155 -13.72 14.27 -39.61
N LYS A 156 -14.22 14.25 -38.37
CA LYS A 156 -15.03 15.35 -37.82
C LYS A 156 -14.24 16.65 -37.70
N VAL A 157 -12.97 16.58 -37.29
CA VAL A 157 -12.08 17.75 -37.22
C VAL A 157 -11.89 18.36 -38.62
N LYS A 158 -11.54 17.55 -39.62
CA LYS A 158 -11.41 18.01 -41.02
C LYS A 158 -12.70 18.62 -41.58
N MET A 159 -13.85 18.05 -41.23
CA MET A 159 -15.14 18.59 -41.63
C MET A 159 -15.46 19.94 -40.98
N MET A 160 -15.05 20.14 -39.72
CA MET A 160 -15.22 21.44 -39.04
C MET A 160 -14.27 22.50 -39.61
N GLU A 161 -13.00 22.15 -39.83
CA GLU A 161 -12.00 23.06 -40.42
C GLU A 161 -12.41 23.50 -41.84
N GLY A 162 -13.00 22.62 -42.64
CA GLY A 162 -13.49 22.95 -43.98
C GLY A 162 -14.86 23.67 -44.03
N LEU A 163 -15.52 23.87 -42.89
CA LEU A 163 -16.76 24.66 -42.78
C LEU A 163 -16.49 26.10 -42.29
N GLU A 164 -15.26 26.40 -41.87
CA GLU A 164 -14.83 27.72 -41.40
C GLU A 164 -14.13 28.56 -42.51
N GLU A 165 -14.00 28.04 -43.73
CA GLU A 165 -13.60 28.76 -44.97
C GLU A 165 -14.81 29.17 -45.83
#